data_AF-A0A0U0W416-F1
#
_entry.id   AF-A0A0U0W416-F1
#
_cell.length_a   1.000
_cell.length_b   1.000
_cell.length_c   1.000
_cell.angle_alpha   90.00
_cell.angle_beta   90.00
_cell.angle_gamma   90.00
#
_symmetry.space_group_name_H-M   'P 1'
#
loop_
_entity.id
_entity.type
_entity.pdbx_description
1 polymer ?
#
loop_
_entity_poly.entity_id
_entity_poly.type
_entity_poly.pdbx_seq_one_letter_code
_entity_poly.pdbx_strand_id
1 'polypeptide(L)' 'MRLGEGTGAALALPVLRAAVAALSSMATFAEAGVSPRSTS' A
#
# COMPACT_ATOMS: atom_id res chain seq x y z
N MET A 1 11.59 2.77 19.84
CA MET A 1 12.00 1.38 20.13
C MET A 1 13.52 1.35 20.29
N ARG A 2 14.07 0.57 21.22
CA ARG A 2 15.54 0.54 21.49
C ARG A 2 16.04 -0.86 21.85
N LEU A 3 15.34 -1.88 21.33
CA LEU A 3 15.62 -3.30 21.58
C LEU A 3 16.77 -3.85 20.73
N GLY A 4 17.04 -3.28 19.55
CA GLY A 4 18.12 -3.73 18.68
C GLY A 4 17.80 -5.03 17.90
N GLU A 5 18.84 -5.70 17.41
CA GLU A 5 18.79 -7.03 16.79
C GLU A 5 17.83 -7.19 15.59
N GLY A 6 17.51 -6.09 14.90
CA GLY A 6 16.60 -6.13 13.74
C GLY A 6 15.12 -6.20 14.09
N THR A 7 14.73 -6.10 15.36
CA THR A 7 13.31 -6.06 15.79
C THR A 7 12.52 -4.93 15.11
N GLY A 8 13.15 -3.78 14.85
CA GLY A 8 12.54 -2.71 14.07
C GLY A 8 12.31 -3.07 12.61
N ALA A 9 13.23 -3.82 11.99
CA ALA A 9 13.08 -4.31 10.63
C ALA A 9 11.97 -5.38 10.54
N ALA A 10 11.90 -6.28 11.53
CA ALA A 10 10.82 -7.28 11.62
C ALA A 10 9.43 -6.62 11.73
N LEU A 11 9.33 -5.51 12.46
CA LEU A 11 8.09 -4.75 12.56
C LEU A 11 7.75 -3.96 11.27
N ALA A 12 8.75 -3.54 10.50
CA ALA A 12 8.54 -2.84 9.23
C ALA A 12 8.16 -3.78 8.07
N LEU A 13 8.57 -5.06 8.11
CA LEU A 13 8.28 -6.06 7.09
C LEU A 13 6.80 -6.17 6.67
N PRO A 14 5.81 -6.28 7.59
CA PRO A 14 4.41 -6.34 7.18
C PRO A 14 3.93 -5.07 6.48
N VAL A 15 4.44 -3.90 6.86
CA VAL A 15 4.10 -2.61 6.21
C VAL A 15 4.65 -2.57 4.78
N LEU A 16 5.91 -2.99 4.59
CA LEU A 16 6.51 -3.07 3.25
C LEU A 16 5.75 -4.04 2.34
N ARG A 17 5.35 -5.20 2.86
CA ARG A 17 4.53 -6.17 2.12
C ARG A 17 3.17 -5.58 1.73
N ALA A 18 2.51 -4.88 2.66
CA ALA A 18 1.23 -4.22 2.38
C ALA A 18 1.37 -3.12 1.32
N ALA A 19 2.46 -2.35 1.34
CA ALA A 19 2.74 -1.34 0.33
C ALA A 19 2.92 -1.95 -1.07
N VAL A 20 3.68 -3.05 -1.17
CA VAL A 20 3.84 -3.79 -2.44
C VAL A 20 2.48 -4.32 -2.90
N ALA A 21 1.70 -4.94 -2.02
CA ALA A 21 0.38 -5.46 -2.37
C ALA A 21 -0.57 -4.36 -2.86
N ALA A 22 -0.57 -3.20 -2.20
CA ALA A 22 -1.37 -2.04 -2.63
C ALA A 22 -0.95 -1.55 -4.03
N LEU A 23 0.35 -1.51 -4.31
CA LEU A 23 0.85 -1.08 -5.62
C LEU A 23 0.57 -2.10 -6.73
N SER A 24 0.76 -3.39 -6.46
CA SER A 24 0.75 -4.42 -7.51
C SER A 24 -0.60 -5.10 -7.70
N SER A 25 -1.52 -4.98 -6.73
CA SER A 25 -2.73 -5.81 -6.67
C SER A 25 -4.02 -5.01 -6.57
N MET A 26 -3.95 -3.67 -6.47
CA MET A 26 -5.15 -2.84 -6.59
C MET A 26 -5.50 -2.63 -8.06
N ALA A 27 -6.80 -2.74 -8.36
CA ALA A 27 -7.34 -2.32 -9.63
C ALA A 27 -7.15 -0.80 -9.82
N THR A 28 -6.84 -0.39 -11.04
CA THR A 28 -6.84 1.02 -11.43
C THR A 28 -8.25 1.59 -11.41
N PHE A 29 -8.39 2.92 -11.43
CA PHE A 29 -9.71 3.57 -11.47
C PHE A 29 -10.54 3.16 -12.70
N ALA A 30 -9.88 2.93 -13.84
CA ALA A 30 -10.55 2.46 -15.06
C ALA A 30 -11.08 1.02 -14.89
N GLU A 31 -10.26 0.12 -14.36
CA GLU A 31 -10.67 -1.27 -14.07
C GLU A 31 -11.76 -1.36 -13.00
N ALA A 32 -11.75 -0.44 -12.04
CA ALA A 32 -12.78 -0.32 -11.01
C ALA A 32 -14.05 0.42 -11.48
N GLY A 33 -14.10 0.88 -12.75
CA GLY A 33 -15.26 1.57 -13.31
C GLY A 33 -15.53 2.97 -12.72
N VAL A 34 -14.53 3.63 -12.15
CA VAL A 34 -14.67 4.95 -11.54
C VAL A 34 -14.66 6.03 -12.63
N SER A 35 -15.80 6.71 -12.80
CA SER A 35 -15.94 7.80 -13.77
C SER A 35 -15.53 9.15 -13.16
N PRO A 36 -14.74 9.98 -13.88
CA PRO A 36 -14.43 11.33 -13.44
C PRO A 36 -15.71 12.18 -13.43
N ARG A 37 -15.80 13.10 -12.46
CA ARG A 37 -16.95 13.99 -12.33
C ARG A 37 -16.80 15.17 -13.29
N SER A 38 -17.73 15.32 -14.23
CA SER A 38 -17.82 16.52 -15.08
C SER A 38 -18.45 17.65 -14.27
N THR A 39 -17.67 18.64 -13.88
CA THR A 39 -18.21 19.89 -13.34
C THR A 39 -18.49 20.86 -14.50
N SER A 40 -19.77 21.17 -14.70
CA SER A 40 -20.24 22.26 -15.58
C SER A 40 -20.20 23.60 -14.87
#